data_AF-A0A699UTJ1-F1
#
_entry.id   AF-A0A699UTJ1-F1
#
_cell.length_a   1.000
_cell.length_b   1.000
_cell.length_c   1.000
_cell.angle_alpha   90.00
_cell.angle_beta   90.00
_cell.angle_gamma   90.00
#
_symmetry.space_group_name_H-M   'P 1'
#
loop_
_entity.id
_entity.type
_entity.pdbx_description
1 polymer ?
#
loop_
_entity_poly.entity_id
_entity_poly.type
_entity_poly.pdbx_seq_one_letter_code
_entity_poly.pdbx_strand_id
1 'polypeptide(L)'
;MNQAEAKYTTTEKEMLAVVYAFGNFHSYLIMNKSIVYTDHSALKYLFAKKDAKARLLRWILLLQKFDFKVIDTRGAENYAADHLSRLENPYENIFYPKEINETFPLESLNK
;
A
#
# COMPACT_ATOMS: atom_id res chain seq x y z
N MET A 1 -3.39 7.37 -6.89
CA MET A 1 -3.50 8.36 -5.80
C MET A 1 -4.63 9.32 -6.10
N ASN A 2 -5.45 9.64 -5.10
CA ASN A 2 -6.42 10.73 -5.24
C ASN A 2 -5.71 12.12 -5.20
N GLN A 3 -6.42 13.19 -5.56
CA GLN A 3 -5.87 14.55 -5.60
C GLN A 3 -5.35 15.04 -4.25
N ALA A 4 -5.86 14.54 -3.13
CA ALA A 4 -5.41 14.91 -1.79
C ALA A 4 -4.09 14.21 -1.43
N GLU A 5 -3.96 12.92 -1.76
CA GLU A 5 -2.76 12.10 -1.59
C GLU A 5 -1.60 12.58 -2.45
N ALA A 6 -1.88 13.13 -3.64
CA ALA A 6 -0.85 13.72 -4.50
C ALA A 6 -0.05 14.84 -3.78
N LYS A 7 -0.69 15.56 -2.85
CA LYS A 7 -0.11 16.67 -2.06
C LYS A 7 0.67 16.19 -0.83
N TYR A 8 0.71 14.90 -0.55
CA TYR A 8 1.42 14.36 0.60
C TYR A 8 2.93 14.51 0.46
N THR A 9 3.61 14.67 1.58
CA THR A 9 5.08 14.61 1.63
C THR A 9 5.58 13.22 1.25
N THR A 10 6.82 13.09 0.76
CA THR A 10 7.39 11.78 0.38
C THR A 10 7.23 10.75 1.50
N THR A 11 7.57 11.09 2.74
CA THR A 11 7.38 10.18 3.89
C THR A 11 5.94 9.75 4.10
N GLU A 12 4.96 10.63 3.87
CA GLU A 12 3.54 10.27 3.94
C GLU A 12 3.11 9.37 2.79
N LYS A 13 3.67 9.55 1.59
CA LYS A 13 3.41 8.67 0.43
C LYS A 13 3.99 7.27 0.65
N GLU A 14 5.23 7.19 1.11
CA GLU A 14 5.87 5.92 1.46
C GLU A 14 5.11 5.18 2.56
N MET A 15 4.71 5.88 3.62
CA MET A 15 3.91 5.29 4.69
C MET A 15 2.53 4.83 4.20
N LEU A 16 1.89 5.60 3.32
CA LEU A 16 0.61 5.22 2.72
C LEU A 16 0.74 3.94 1.89
N ALA A 17 1.83 3.77 1.13
CA ALA A 17 2.09 2.55 0.38
C ALA A 17 2.16 1.32 1.29
N VAL A 18 2.83 1.43 2.44
CA VAL A 18 2.87 0.37 3.45
C VAL A 18 1.47 0.06 3.98
N VAL A 19 0.71 1.09 4.39
CA VAL A 19 -0.67 0.91 4.89
C VAL A 19 -1.56 0.22 3.86
N TYR A 20 -1.45 0.63 2.60
CA TYR A 20 -2.20 0.05 1.49
C TYR A 20 -1.85 -1.42 1.27
N ALA A 21 -0.56 -1.77 1.23
CA ALA A 21 -0.10 -3.15 1.10
C ALA A 21 -0.63 -4.03 2.25
N PHE A 22 -0.54 -3.57 3.50
CA PHE A 22 -1.04 -4.31 4.66
C PHE A 22 -2.57 -4.46 4.67
N GLY A 23 -3.30 -3.53 4.06
CA GLY A 23 -4.73 -3.65 3.82
C GLY A 23 -5.06 -4.76 2.82
N ASN A 24 -4.39 -4.78 1.66
CA ASN A 24 -4.64 -5.76 0.60
C ASN A 24 -4.18 -7.17 0.97
N PHE A 25 -3.03 -7.28 1.65
CA PHE A 25 -2.46 -8.56 2.07
C PHE A 25 -2.84 -8.94 3.51
N HIS A 26 -3.93 -8.37 4.04
CA HIS A 26 -4.32 -8.53 5.45
C HIS A 26 -4.41 -10.00 5.90
N SER A 27 -5.06 -10.85 5.08
CA SER A 27 -5.20 -12.29 5.36
C SER A 27 -3.87 -13.04 5.45
N TYR A 28 -2.86 -12.59 4.71
CA TYR A 28 -1.52 -13.17 4.71
C TYR A 28 -0.66 -12.68 5.88
N LEU A 29 -0.95 -11.48 6.42
CA LEU A 29 -0.07 -10.79 7.37
C LEU A 29 -0.55 -10.84 8.82
N ILE A 30 -1.85 -11.00 9.09
CA ILE A 30 -2.43 -10.82 10.43
C ILE A 30 -1.89 -11.78 11.50
N MET A 31 -1.44 -12.98 11.13
CA MET A 31 -0.89 -13.97 12.05
C MET A 31 0.59 -14.31 11.77
N ASN A 32 1.22 -13.58 10.85
CA ASN A 32 2.56 -13.91 10.38
C ASN A 32 3.55 -12.78 10.67
N LYS A 33 4.75 -13.17 11.10
CA LYS A 33 5.88 -12.26 11.21
C LYS A 33 6.35 -11.88 9.82
N SER A 34 6.31 -10.58 9.51
CA SER A 34 6.70 -10.06 8.21
C SER A 34 7.83 -9.04 8.32
N ILE A 35 8.52 -8.81 7.20
CA ILE A 35 9.59 -7.83 7.10
C ILE A 35 9.23 -6.87 5.97
N VAL A 36 9.24 -5.58 6.28
CA VAL A 36 9.08 -4.50 5.31
C VAL A 36 10.46 -3.97 4.99
N TYR A 37 10.92 -4.25 3.77
CA TYR A 37 12.12 -3.63 3.22
C TYR A 37 11.74 -2.29 2.59
N THR A 38 12.50 -1.24 2.91
CA THR A 38 12.30 0.10 2.37
C THR A 38 13.65 0.76 2.16
N ASP A 39 13.77 1.63 1.18
CA ASP A 39 14.91 2.53 0.99
C ASP A 39 14.69 3.92 1.60
N HIS A 40 13.54 4.11 2.26
CA HIS A 40 13.22 5.33 2.97
C HIS A 40 13.47 5.17 4.46
N SER A 41 14.73 5.37 4.87
CA SER A 41 15.20 5.25 6.26
C SER A 41 14.33 5.99 7.30
N ALA A 42 13.63 7.05 6.93
CA ALA A 42 12.71 7.76 7.82
C ALA A 42 11.58 6.86 8.35
N LEU A 43 11.11 5.86 7.57
CA LEU A 43 10.08 4.91 8.01
C LEU A 43 10.56 4.02 9.16
N LYS A 44 11.84 3.67 9.20
CA LYS A 44 12.44 2.89 10.30
C LYS A 44 12.26 3.58 11.65
N TYR A 45 12.43 4.90 11.68
CA TYR A 45 12.32 5.70 12.90
C TYR A 45 10.89 6.20 13.17
N LEU A 46 10.01 6.13 12.18
CA LEU A 46 8.65 6.65 12.28
C LEU A 46 7.84 5.97 13.39
N PHE A 47 8.00 4.65 13.55
CA PHE A 47 7.31 3.87 14.58
C PHE A 47 7.81 4.14 16.01
N ALA A 48 9.02 4.69 16.16
CA ALA A 48 9.59 5.06 17.45
C ALA A 48 9.32 6.52 17.84
N LYS A 49 8.78 7.33 16.91
CA LYS A 49 8.61 8.77 17.10
C LYS A 49 7.37 9.06 17.96
N LYS A 50 7.56 9.77 19.08
CA LYS A 50 6.48 10.17 20.00
C LYS A 50 5.58 11.29 19.42
N ASP A 51 6.17 12.22 18.67
CA ASP A 51 5.46 13.38 18.11
C ASP A 51 5.27 13.24 16.59
N ALA A 52 4.33 12.39 16.19
CA ALA A 52 3.92 12.21 14.81
C ALA A 52 2.70 13.08 14.48
N LYS A 53 2.59 13.54 13.22
CA LYS A 53 1.35 14.20 12.73
C LYS A 53 0.16 13.26 12.92
N ALA A 54 -1.03 13.81 13.19
CA ALA A 54 -2.25 13.03 13.46
C ALA A 54 -2.54 11.94 12.42
N ARG A 55 -2.29 12.22 11.12
CA ARG A 55 -2.44 11.24 10.04
C ARG A 55 -1.50 10.04 10.18
N LEU A 56 -0.21 10.31 10.43
CA LEU A 56 0.81 9.28 10.61
C LEU A 56 0.52 8.45 11.87
N LEU A 57 0.07 9.09 12.95
CA LEU A 57 -0.33 8.39 14.17
C LEU A 57 -1.48 7.41 13.92
N ARG A 58 -2.50 7.83 13.16
CA ARG A 58 -3.62 6.93 12.77
C ARG A 58 -3.12 5.72 11.99
N TRP A 59 -2.18 5.90 11.07
CA TRP A 59 -1.59 4.79 10.31
C TRP A 59 -0.71 3.88 11.17
N ILE A 60 0.07 4.44 12.10
CA ILE A 60 0.83 3.64 13.08
C ILE A 60 -0.12 2.75 13.89
N LEU A 61 -1.22 3.30 14.42
CA LEU A 61 -2.22 2.53 15.16
C LEU A 61 -2.85 1.41 14.30
N LEU A 62 -3.11 1.67 13.02
CA LEU A 62 -3.64 0.63 12.10
C LEU A 62 -2.64 -0.50 11.86
N LEU A 63 -1.35 -0.18 11.83
CA LEU A 63 -0.28 -1.15 11.59
C LEU A 63 0.10 -1.93 12.86
N GLN A 64 -0.20 -1.42 14.06
CA GLN A 64 0.07 -2.11 15.34
C GLN A 64 -0.61 -3.47 15.47
N LYS A 65 -1.65 -3.75 14.69
CA LYS A 65 -2.31 -5.07 14.68
C LYS A 65 -1.47 -6.17 14.01
N PHE A 66 -0.40 -5.83 13.30
CA PHE A 66 0.46 -6.76 12.61
C PHE A 66 1.82 -6.89 13.29
N ASP A 67 2.42 -8.07 13.25
CA ASP A 67 3.78 -8.31 13.73
C ASP A 67 4.75 -8.18 12.54
N PHE A 68 5.44 -7.04 12.45
CA PHE A 68 6.41 -6.79 11.39
C PHE A 68 7.61 -5.97 11.84
N LYS A 69 8.70 -6.08 11.08
CA LYS A 69 9.91 -5.27 11.25
C LYS A 69 10.18 -4.44 10.00
N VAL A 70 10.66 -3.22 10.19
CA VAL A 70 11.11 -2.35 9.09
C VAL A 70 12.63 -2.42 8.99
N ILE A 71 13.13 -2.79 7.81
CA ILE A 71 14.56 -2.83 7.50
C ILE A 71 14.84 -1.83 6.39
N ASP A 72 15.80 -0.94 6.66
CA ASP A 72 16.33 0.00 5.67
C ASP A 72 17.28 -0.75 4.72
N THR A 73 17.08 -0.57 3.43
CA THR A 73 17.82 -1.21 2.33
C THR A 73 18.31 -0.16 1.37
N ARG A 74 19.34 -0.48 0.58
CA ARG A 74 19.81 0.48 -0.42
C ARG A 74 18.77 0.59 -1.53
N GLY A 75 18.46 1.81 -2.00
CA GLY A 75 17.52 2.01 -3.11
C GLY A 75 17.86 1.20 -4.37
N ALA A 76 19.15 0.96 -4.63
CA ALA A 76 19.61 0.10 -5.73
C ALA A 76 19.15 -1.37 -5.61
N GLU A 77 18.90 -1.86 -4.38
CA GLU A 77 18.38 -3.20 -4.12
C GLU A 77 16.84 -3.23 -4.13
N ASN A 78 16.19 -2.07 -3.98
CA ASN A 78 14.73 -1.91 -3.97
C ASN A 78 14.12 -1.70 -5.37
N TYR A 79 14.79 -2.21 -6.42
CA TYR A 79 14.43 -1.97 -7.82
C TYR A 79 13.00 -2.41 -8.16
N ALA A 80 12.54 -3.54 -7.62
CA ALA A 80 11.21 -4.06 -7.93
C ALA A 80 10.11 -3.10 -7.43
N ALA A 81 10.24 -2.61 -6.19
CA ALA A 81 9.29 -1.66 -5.63
C ALA A 81 9.37 -0.30 -6.34
N ASP A 82 10.59 0.18 -6.65
CA ASP A 82 10.79 1.45 -7.36
C ASP A 82 10.11 1.40 -8.75
N HIS A 83 10.35 0.34 -9.53
CA HIS A 83 9.69 0.16 -10.83
C HIS A 83 8.17 0.05 -10.72
N LEU A 84 7.66 -0.73 -9.75
CA LEU A 84 6.21 -0.86 -9.53
C LEU A 84 5.56 0.45 -9.11
N SER A 85 6.23 1.26 -8.29
CA SER A 85 5.70 2.54 -7.81
C SER A 85 5.63 3.62 -8.90
N ARG A 86 6.48 3.50 -9.94
CA ARG A 86 6.57 4.44 -11.07
C ARG A 86 5.66 4.06 -12.25
N LEU A 87 5.09 2.86 -12.23
CA LEU A 87 4.18 2.42 -13.28
C LEU A 87 2.91 3.28 -13.26
N GLU A 88 2.61 3.92 -14.39
CA GLU A 88 1.34 4.60 -14.58
C GLU A 88 0.21 3.58 -14.60
N ASN A 89 -0.86 3.85 -13.86
CA ASN A 89 -2.06 3.05 -13.94
C ASN A 89 -2.93 3.60 -15.10
N PRO A 90 -3.02 2.92 -16.25
CA PRO A 90 -3.78 3.41 -17.40
C PRO A 90 -5.29 3.55 -17.11
N TYR A 91 -5.78 2.96 -16.02
CA TYR A 91 -7.18 3.00 -15.59
C TYR A 91 -7.46 4.02 -14.49
N GLU A 92 -6.45 4.79 -14.04
CA GLU A 92 -6.61 5.73 -12.92
C GLU A 92 -7.60 6.86 -13.20
N ASN A 93 -7.84 7.17 -14.48
CA ASN A 93 -8.80 8.18 -14.94
C ASN A 93 -10.01 7.61 -15.66
N ILE A 94 -10.14 6.28 -15.75
CA ILE A 94 -11.28 5.66 -16.42
C ILE A 94 -12.20 5.08 -15.36
N PHE A 95 -13.12 5.92 -14.88
CA PHE A 95 -14.32 5.43 -14.21
C PHE A 95 -15.17 4.74 -15.27
N TYR A 96 -14.86 3.48 -15.58
CA TYR A 96 -15.86 2.62 -16.18
C TYR A 96 -16.89 2.38 -15.07
N PRO A 97 -18.15 2.88 -15.19
CA PRO A 97 -19.22 2.26 -14.44
C PRO A 97 -19.24 0.82 -14.93
N LYS A 98 -18.57 -0.05 -14.19
CA LYS A 98 -18.60 -1.48 -14.47
C LYS A 98 -19.99 -1.90 -14.02
N GLU A 99 -20.97 -1.73 -14.90
CA GLU A 99 -22.18 -2.52 -14.82
C GLU A 99 -21.69 -3.96 -14.77
N ILE A 100 -21.82 -4.56 -13.59
CA ILE A 100 -21.54 -5.97 -13.41
C ILE A 100 -22.66 -6.66 -14.19
N ASN A 101 -22.39 -6.92 -15.46
CA ASN A 101 -23.06 -7.97 -16.19
C ASN A 101 -22.82 -9.23 -15.35
N GLU A 102 -23.86 -9.69 -14.66
CA GLU A 102 -23.86 -10.94 -13.88
C GLU A 102 -23.96 -12.18 -14.79
N THR A 103 -23.84 -12.02 -16.11
CA THR A 103 -24.05 -13.08 -17.08
C THR A 103 -22.76 -13.86 -17.28
N PHE A 104 -22.70 -15.07 -16.73
CA PHE A 104 -21.58 -15.98 -16.95
C PHE A 104 -21.63 -16.54 -18.39
N PRO A 105 -20.49 -16.63 -19.11
CA PRO A 105 -20.46 -17.08 -20.50
C PRO A 105 -21.12 -18.46 -20.74
N LEU A 106 -21.09 -19.32 -19.73
CA LEU A 106 -21.59 -20.69 -19.78
C LEU A 106 -23.13 -20.80 -19.71
N GLU A 107 -23.87 -19.76 -19.33
CA GLU A 107 -25.35 -19.81 -19.27
C GLU A 107 -26.00 -19.77 -20.66
N SER A 108 -25.24 -19.43 -21.70
CA SER A 108 -25.73 -19.30 -23.08
C SER A 108 -25.72 -20.60 -23.90
N LEU A 109 -25.19 -21.70 -23.36
CA LEU A 109 -25.00 -22.96 -24.10
C LEU A 109 -26.19 -23.94 -24.01
N ASN A 110 -27.28 -23.57 -23.33
CA ASN A 110 -28.52 -24.35 -23.29
C ASN A 110 -29.70 -23.52 -23.83
N LYS A 111 -29.83 -23.47 -25.16
CA LYS A 111 -31.09 -23.15 -25.85
C LYS A 111 -31.25 -24.00 -27.09
#